data_AF-A0A161SQQ6-F1
#
_entry.id   AF-A0A161SQQ6-F1
#
_cell.length_a   1.000
_cell.length_b   1.000
_cell.length_c   1.000
_cell.angle_alpha   90.00
_cell.angle_beta   90.00
_cell.angle_gamma   90.00
#
_symmetry.space_group_name_H-M   'P 1'
#
loop_
_entity.id
_entity.type
_entity.pdbx_description
1 polymer ?
#
loop_
_entity_poly.entity_id
_entity_poly.type
_entity_poly.pdbx_seq_one_letter_code
_entity_poly.pdbx_strand_id
1 'polypeptide(L)'
;MEQEQEQEQEQGEVLEDDVVDLAGAVRELSTDNWPTGYVYGATRYADVILRESFSDRARDLEKALDNFAPTLDELRSGGGGRTVFVKRFDDSLEAMTAEGGQRIWGKQNITISKSIALDGTTLRTTRTRGHEIDMFGRGTLDAPIPGIAVEMEWNNKDPFYDRDLINFQALHHEGAIAVGVIITRGPGLQALIGPTVRSKDGGFKYGQSTTHWDKLIPKVNLGGGGECPLLLIGIEPERIQGVQLAVRTKDALEKAEEFKSNWRKSYSRWKDAKPVHDQMVSEARDLMPPVNEEKNANSDED
;
A
#
# COMPACT_ATOMS: atom_id res chain seq x y z
N MET A 1 -53.58 -9.70 31.58
CA MET A 1 -53.91 -10.41 30.33
C MET A 1 -54.21 -9.51 29.14
N GLU A 2 -54.28 -8.18 29.30
CA GLU A 2 -54.38 -7.23 28.17
C GLU A 2 -53.24 -6.18 28.17
N GLN A 3 -52.18 -6.40 28.97
CA GLN A 3 -50.99 -5.54 29.02
C GLN A 3 -49.68 -6.30 28.76
N GLU A 4 -49.77 -7.59 28.42
CA GLU A 4 -48.61 -8.43 28.02
C GLU A 4 -48.59 -8.71 26.50
N GLN A 5 -49.56 -8.19 25.74
CA GLN A 5 -49.63 -8.37 24.28
C GLN A 5 -49.22 -7.13 23.46
N GLU A 6 -48.91 -6.01 24.11
CA GLU A 6 -48.40 -4.80 23.43
C GLU A 6 -46.88 -4.65 23.49
N GLN A 7 -46.15 -5.57 24.15
CA GLN A 7 -44.68 -5.55 24.20
C GLN A 7 -43.99 -6.48 23.20
N GLU A 8 -44.73 -7.23 22.38
CA GLU A 8 -44.18 -8.12 21.35
C GLU A 8 -44.13 -7.49 19.93
N GLN A 9 -44.41 -6.20 19.78
CA GLN A 9 -44.41 -5.51 18.46
C GLN A 9 -43.39 -4.37 18.30
N GLU A 10 -42.47 -4.19 19.24
CA GLU A 10 -41.34 -3.25 19.11
C GLU A 10 -39.96 -3.94 19.12
N GLN A 11 -39.89 -5.18 18.64
CA GLN A 11 -38.63 -5.70 18.08
C GLN A 11 -38.63 -5.41 16.59
N GLY A 12 -38.61 -4.12 16.26
CA GLY A 12 -38.25 -3.67 14.92
C GLY A 12 -36.82 -4.14 14.66
N GLU A 13 -36.68 -4.96 13.63
CA GLU A 13 -35.42 -5.39 13.04
C GLU A 13 -34.42 -4.22 13.07
N VAL A 14 -33.42 -4.31 13.94
CA VAL A 14 -32.12 -3.77 13.58
C VAL A 14 -31.67 -4.71 12.47
N LEU A 15 -32.07 -4.38 11.23
CA LEU A 15 -31.31 -4.81 10.08
C LEU A 15 -29.90 -4.36 10.43
N GLU A 16 -29.03 -5.33 10.73
CA GLU A 16 -27.59 -5.19 10.54
C GLU A 16 -27.45 -4.35 9.27
N ASP A 17 -26.71 -3.24 9.31
CA ASP A 17 -26.30 -2.55 8.10
C ASP A 17 -25.51 -3.60 7.32
N ASP A 18 -26.26 -4.39 6.54
CA ASP A 18 -25.76 -5.41 5.65
C ASP A 18 -24.68 -4.67 4.88
N VAL A 19 -23.49 -5.24 4.91
CA VAL A 19 -22.33 -4.75 4.18
C VAL A 19 -22.67 -4.87 2.69
N VAL A 20 -23.55 -4.00 2.19
CA VAL A 20 -23.97 -3.97 0.82
C VAL A 20 -22.77 -3.44 0.08
N ASP A 21 -22.05 -4.37 -0.54
CA ASP A 21 -20.95 -4.09 -1.46
C ASP A 21 -21.50 -3.24 -2.61
N LEU A 22 -21.45 -1.92 -2.42
CA LEU A 22 -21.64 -0.94 -3.47
C LEU A 22 -20.51 -1.17 -4.47
N ALA A 23 -20.83 -1.92 -5.52
CA ALA A 23 -19.88 -2.51 -6.44
C ALA A 23 -18.72 -1.57 -6.80
N GLY A 24 -17.52 -1.90 -6.33
CA GLY A 24 -16.29 -1.19 -6.66
C GLY A 24 -15.90 -0.04 -5.72
N ALA A 25 -16.65 0.22 -4.64
CA ALA A 25 -16.19 1.09 -3.58
C ALA A 25 -15.24 0.34 -2.62
N VAL A 26 -14.18 1.03 -2.19
CA VAL A 26 -13.29 0.53 -1.14
C VAL A 26 -14.03 0.58 0.19
N ARG A 27 -14.05 -0.56 0.88
CA ARG A 27 -14.61 -0.72 2.23
C ARG A 27 -13.56 -1.24 3.20
N GLU A 28 -13.87 -1.17 4.50
CA GLU A 28 -13.11 -1.91 5.52
C GLU A 28 -13.20 -3.42 5.27
N LEU A 29 -12.24 -4.18 5.81
CA LEU A 29 -12.20 -5.63 5.64
C LEU A 29 -13.38 -6.29 6.38
N SER A 30 -13.92 -7.36 5.80
CA SER A 30 -14.95 -8.19 6.44
C SER A 30 -14.35 -9.27 7.35
N THR A 31 -13.02 -9.39 7.34
CA THR A 31 -12.29 -10.45 8.00
C THR A 31 -11.31 -9.84 9.03
N ASP A 32 -11.18 -10.48 10.20
CA ASP A 32 -10.49 -9.89 11.37
C ASP A 32 -9.03 -10.36 11.52
N ASN A 33 -8.29 -9.84 12.50
CA ASN A 33 -6.93 -10.32 12.83
C ASN A 33 -5.91 -10.18 11.69
N TRP A 34 -6.05 -9.15 10.85
CA TRP A 34 -4.97 -8.75 9.95
C TRP A 34 -3.82 -8.09 10.75
N PRO A 35 -2.57 -8.17 10.26
CA PRO A 35 -1.42 -7.52 10.89
C PRO A 35 -1.67 -6.06 11.28
N THR A 36 -1.22 -5.67 12.47
CA THR A 36 -1.36 -4.27 12.94
C THR A 36 -0.29 -3.36 12.34
N GLY A 37 -0.54 -2.04 12.34
CA GLY A 37 0.34 -1.04 11.74
C GLY A 37 0.05 -0.80 10.25
N TYR A 38 -1.17 -1.10 9.83
CA TYR A 38 -1.64 -0.88 8.48
C TYR A 38 -3.06 -0.33 8.50
N VAL A 39 -3.40 0.48 7.50
CA VAL A 39 -4.78 0.69 7.09
C VAL A 39 -5.11 -0.29 5.97
N TYR A 40 -6.33 -0.82 5.98
CA TYR A 40 -6.77 -1.80 5.00
C TYR A 40 -8.01 -1.30 4.26
N GLY A 41 -8.15 -1.75 3.02
CA GLY A 41 -9.34 -1.54 2.22
C GLY A 41 -9.55 -2.70 1.26
N ALA A 42 -10.78 -3.09 1.02
CA ALA A 42 -11.10 -4.14 0.06
C ALA A 42 -12.21 -3.70 -0.90
N THR A 43 -12.22 -4.26 -2.10
CA THR A 43 -13.36 -4.25 -3.02
C THR A 43 -13.79 -5.68 -3.29
N ARG A 44 -15.08 -5.91 -3.55
CA ARG A 44 -15.60 -7.21 -4.06
C ARG A 44 -15.17 -8.41 -3.22
N TYR A 45 -15.18 -8.24 -1.90
CA TYR A 45 -14.81 -9.30 -0.95
C TYR A 45 -13.42 -9.90 -1.18
N ALA A 46 -12.48 -9.11 -1.70
CA ALA A 46 -11.10 -9.54 -1.94
C ALA A 46 -10.45 -10.20 -0.72
N ASP A 47 -10.72 -9.67 0.47
CA ASP A 47 -10.20 -10.19 1.73
C ASP A 47 -10.80 -11.57 2.09
N VAL A 48 -12.11 -11.73 1.89
CA VAL A 48 -12.81 -13.02 2.06
C VAL A 48 -12.33 -14.03 1.03
N ILE A 49 -12.23 -13.66 -0.25
CA ILE A 49 -11.74 -14.53 -1.32
C ILE A 49 -10.33 -15.02 -1.00
N LEU A 50 -9.44 -14.10 -0.63
CA LEU A 50 -8.06 -14.43 -0.30
C LEU A 50 -7.99 -15.40 0.89
N ARG A 51 -8.76 -15.17 1.95
CA ARG A 51 -8.70 -16.03 3.15
C ARG A 51 -9.40 -17.36 3.01
N GLU A 52 -10.60 -17.37 2.44
CA GLU A 52 -11.42 -18.59 2.38
C GLU A 52 -11.00 -19.50 1.20
N SER A 53 -10.66 -18.91 0.05
CA SER A 53 -10.31 -19.68 -1.15
C SER A 53 -8.81 -19.84 -1.37
N PHE A 54 -7.99 -18.92 -0.83
CA PHE A 54 -6.53 -18.93 -0.99
C PHE A 54 -5.81 -18.84 0.36
N SER A 55 -6.31 -19.55 1.37
CA SER A 55 -5.87 -19.43 2.77
C SER A 55 -4.35 -19.51 2.98
N ASP A 56 -3.64 -20.38 2.25
CA ASP A 56 -2.18 -20.45 2.33
C ASP A 56 -1.51 -19.19 1.78
N ARG A 57 -2.06 -18.59 0.72
CA ARG A 57 -1.56 -17.32 0.18
C ARG A 57 -1.85 -16.17 1.14
N ALA A 58 -3.02 -16.19 1.80
CA ALA A 58 -3.37 -15.23 2.83
C ALA A 58 -2.36 -15.28 3.99
N ARG A 59 -2.07 -16.47 4.53
CA ARG A 59 -1.09 -16.67 5.61
C ARG A 59 0.32 -16.24 5.20
N ASP A 60 0.73 -16.52 3.96
CA ASP A 60 2.02 -16.07 3.45
C ASP A 60 2.11 -14.53 3.42
N LEU A 61 1.06 -13.86 2.93
CA LEU A 61 0.98 -12.40 2.90
C LEU A 61 0.96 -11.80 4.30
N GLU A 62 0.15 -12.34 5.21
CA GLU A 62 0.08 -11.90 6.61
C GLU A 62 1.46 -12.03 7.28
N LYS A 63 2.15 -13.15 7.09
CA LYS A 63 3.51 -13.36 7.60
C LYS A 63 4.52 -12.39 6.99
N ALA A 64 4.42 -12.08 5.70
CA ALA A 64 5.29 -11.10 5.06
C ALA A 64 5.06 -9.70 5.64
N LEU A 65 3.80 -9.30 5.87
CA LEU A 65 3.43 -8.04 6.50
C LEU A 65 3.90 -7.98 7.96
N ASP A 66 3.69 -9.03 8.75
CA ASP A 66 4.14 -9.09 10.15
C ASP A 66 5.66 -8.92 10.30
N ASN A 67 6.44 -9.40 9.33
CA ASN A 67 7.89 -9.25 9.33
C ASN A 67 8.38 -7.98 8.62
N PHE A 68 7.49 -7.22 7.97
CA PHE A 68 7.85 -6.02 7.25
C PHE A 68 8.11 -4.85 8.22
N ALA A 69 9.38 -4.58 8.50
CA ALA A 69 9.80 -3.54 9.42
C ALA A 69 10.95 -2.68 8.85
N PRO A 70 10.69 -1.82 7.84
CA PRO A 70 11.71 -0.92 7.33
C PRO A 70 12.18 0.09 8.39
N THR A 71 13.45 0.48 8.34
CA THR A 71 13.98 1.50 9.24
C THR A 71 13.78 2.90 8.68
N LEU A 72 13.69 3.89 9.56
CA LEU A 72 13.62 5.30 9.16
C LEU A 72 14.85 5.71 8.33
N ASP A 73 16.02 5.12 8.57
CA ASP A 73 17.22 5.42 7.79
C ASP A 73 17.13 4.87 6.36
N GLU A 74 16.51 3.71 6.15
CA GLU A 74 16.21 3.23 4.80
C GLU A 74 15.22 4.16 4.07
N LEU A 75 14.26 4.74 4.80
CA LEU A 75 13.35 5.75 4.26
C LEU A 75 14.08 7.06 3.92
N ARG A 76 15.12 7.43 4.66
CA ARG A 76 15.89 8.66 4.41
C ARG A 76 16.90 8.49 3.28
N SER A 77 17.58 7.35 3.20
CA SER A 77 18.65 7.06 2.23
C SER A 77 18.14 7.12 0.78
N GLY A 78 18.88 7.79 -0.11
CA GLY A 78 18.53 7.88 -1.53
C GLY A 78 18.76 6.56 -2.28
N GLY A 79 18.35 6.51 -3.55
CA GLY A 79 18.78 5.41 -4.44
C GLY A 79 17.92 5.22 -5.69
N GLY A 80 18.54 5.38 -6.86
CA GLY A 80 17.97 5.12 -8.19
C GLY A 80 17.84 3.62 -8.48
N GLY A 81 16.79 3.01 -7.96
CA GLY A 81 16.42 1.61 -8.14
C GLY A 81 15.21 1.25 -7.27
N ARG A 82 14.78 -0.01 -7.28
CA ARG A 82 13.77 -0.53 -6.35
C ARG A 82 14.31 -0.38 -4.92
N THR A 83 13.53 0.19 -4.01
CA THR A 83 14.00 0.49 -2.64
C THR A 83 14.33 -0.79 -1.87
N VAL A 84 15.37 -0.79 -1.05
CA VAL A 84 15.92 -2.00 -0.39
C VAL A 84 14.86 -2.78 0.39
N PHE A 85 14.02 -2.10 1.17
CA PHE A 85 12.96 -2.76 1.92
C PHE A 85 11.81 -3.28 1.04
N VAL A 86 11.58 -2.70 -0.14
CA VAL A 86 10.60 -3.24 -1.10
C VAL A 86 11.12 -4.58 -1.60
N LYS A 87 12.40 -4.64 -2.00
CA LYS A 87 13.04 -5.91 -2.37
C LYS A 87 12.99 -6.92 -1.22
N ARG A 88 13.26 -6.49 0.02
CA ARG A 88 13.18 -7.37 1.20
C ARG A 88 11.77 -7.94 1.42
N PHE A 89 10.73 -7.17 1.12
CA PHE A 89 9.36 -7.67 1.15
C PHE A 89 9.13 -8.73 0.07
N ASP A 90 9.55 -8.47 -1.18
CA ASP A 90 9.43 -9.44 -2.28
C ASP A 90 10.18 -10.74 -1.96
N ASP A 91 11.43 -10.62 -1.49
CA ASP A 91 12.27 -11.74 -1.07
C ASP A 91 11.59 -12.57 0.05
N SER A 92 10.84 -11.92 0.94
CA SER A 92 10.12 -12.61 2.02
C SER A 92 8.97 -13.49 1.50
N LEU A 93 8.28 -13.03 0.46
CA LEU A 93 7.24 -13.82 -0.21
C LEU A 93 7.87 -14.91 -1.09
N GLU A 94 8.92 -14.60 -1.87
CA GLU A 94 9.67 -15.59 -2.67
C GLU A 94 10.24 -16.75 -1.84
N ALA A 95 10.58 -16.50 -0.58
CA ALA A 95 11.07 -17.50 0.34
C ALA A 95 9.99 -18.48 0.83
N MET A 96 8.71 -18.17 0.64
CA MET A 96 7.61 -19.06 1.03
C MET A 96 7.52 -20.23 0.04
N THR A 97 7.29 -21.44 0.59
CA THR A 97 7.25 -22.68 -0.17
C THR A 97 5.94 -23.40 0.05
N ALA A 98 5.42 -24.04 -1.00
CA ALA A 98 4.34 -25.02 -0.87
C ALA A 98 4.88 -26.34 -0.28
N GLU A 99 3.96 -27.29 -0.04
CA GLU A 99 4.32 -28.65 0.35
C GLU A 99 5.39 -29.24 -0.60
N GLY A 100 6.37 -29.93 -0.03
CA GLY A 100 7.52 -30.44 -0.80
C GLY A 100 8.62 -29.40 -1.11
N GLY A 101 8.53 -28.18 -0.55
CA GLY A 101 9.61 -27.19 -0.60
C GLY A 101 9.72 -26.43 -1.92
N GLN A 102 8.72 -26.53 -2.80
CA GLN A 102 8.72 -25.82 -4.07
C GLN A 102 8.30 -24.36 -3.90
N ARG A 103 8.94 -23.46 -4.64
CA ARG A 103 8.57 -22.04 -4.67
C ARG A 103 7.16 -21.88 -5.23
N ILE A 104 6.36 -21.10 -4.51
CA ILE A 104 4.95 -20.86 -4.83
C ILE A 104 4.66 -19.38 -5.13
N TRP A 105 5.58 -18.50 -4.71
CA TRP A 105 5.63 -17.10 -5.09
C TRP A 105 6.82 -16.82 -6.00
N GLY A 106 6.67 -15.80 -6.84
CA GLY A 106 7.77 -15.21 -7.57
C GLY A 106 7.29 -14.21 -8.59
N LYS A 107 8.26 -13.48 -9.13
CA LYS A 107 8.03 -12.59 -10.25
C LYS A 107 7.54 -13.35 -11.48
N GLN A 108 6.45 -12.88 -12.11
CA GLN A 108 5.80 -13.63 -13.18
C GLN A 108 5.41 -12.73 -14.37
N ASN A 109 5.86 -13.12 -15.56
CA ASN A 109 5.37 -12.56 -16.82
C ASN A 109 4.20 -13.40 -17.32
N ILE A 110 3.00 -12.82 -17.41
CA ILE A 110 1.79 -13.53 -17.86
C ILE A 110 1.43 -13.10 -19.28
N THR A 111 1.48 -14.02 -20.24
CA THR A 111 1.07 -13.73 -21.63
C THR A 111 -0.34 -14.26 -21.89
N ILE A 112 -1.22 -13.39 -22.38
CA ILE A 112 -2.56 -13.77 -22.86
C ILE A 112 -2.53 -13.87 -24.39
N SER A 113 -3.01 -14.99 -24.94
CA SER A 113 -3.19 -15.19 -26.38
C SER A 113 -4.63 -15.59 -26.67
N LYS A 114 -5.32 -14.84 -27.54
CA LYS A 114 -6.68 -15.13 -27.97
C LYS A 114 -6.65 -15.69 -29.39
N SER A 115 -7.16 -16.90 -29.58
CA SER A 115 -7.33 -17.53 -30.89
C SER A 115 -8.80 -17.62 -31.27
N ILE A 116 -9.13 -17.19 -32.48
CA ILE A 116 -10.46 -17.34 -33.09
C ILE A 116 -10.32 -18.44 -34.15
N ALA A 117 -11.13 -19.49 -34.04
CA ALA A 117 -11.17 -20.59 -34.99
C ALA A 117 -12.59 -20.83 -35.50
N LEU A 118 -12.71 -21.23 -36.76
CA LEU A 118 -13.94 -21.69 -37.40
C LEU A 118 -13.71 -23.12 -37.88
N ASP A 119 -14.53 -24.06 -37.43
CA ASP A 119 -14.44 -25.49 -37.77
C ASP A 119 -13.03 -26.09 -37.62
N GLY A 120 -12.34 -25.76 -36.52
CA GLY A 120 -10.98 -26.21 -36.22
C GLY A 120 -9.87 -25.45 -36.97
N THR A 121 -10.22 -24.56 -37.89
CA THR A 121 -9.25 -23.71 -38.60
C THR A 121 -9.07 -22.40 -37.82
N THR A 122 -7.87 -22.20 -37.25
CA THR A 122 -7.54 -20.94 -36.57
C THR A 122 -7.41 -19.82 -37.60
N LEU A 123 -8.31 -18.85 -37.53
CA LEU A 123 -8.37 -17.71 -38.44
C LEU A 123 -7.49 -16.55 -37.97
N ARG A 124 -7.40 -16.36 -36.65
CA ARG A 124 -6.63 -15.26 -36.07
C ARG A 124 -6.16 -15.64 -34.67
N THR A 125 -4.87 -15.45 -34.42
CA THR A 125 -4.32 -15.45 -33.07
C THR A 125 -3.79 -14.06 -32.78
N THR A 126 -4.31 -13.44 -31.72
CA THR A 126 -3.81 -12.17 -31.20
C THR A 126 -3.09 -12.44 -29.90
N ARG A 127 -1.81 -12.11 -29.83
CA ARG A 127 -1.01 -12.16 -28.60
C ARG A 127 -0.90 -10.75 -28.06
N THR A 128 -1.41 -10.54 -26.86
CA THR A 128 -1.21 -9.28 -26.15
C THR A 128 0.05 -9.42 -25.32
N ARG A 129 0.93 -8.41 -25.35
CA ARG A 129 2.13 -8.41 -24.50
C ARG A 129 1.67 -8.47 -23.05
N GLY A 130 2.23 -9.43 -22.33
CA GLY A 130 1.98 -9.60 -20.91
C GLY A 130 2.44 -8.41 -20.10
N HIS A 131 1.81 -8.22 -18.94
CA HIS A 131 2.35 -7.39 -17.89
C HIS A 131 3.11 -8.28 -16.90
N GLU A 132 4.19 -7.72 -16.41
CA GLU A 132 5.02 -8.34 -15.39
C GLU A 132 4.38 -8.03 -14.05
N ILE A 133 4.10 -9.09 -13.28
CA ILE A 133 3.65 -8.96 -11.89
C ILE A 133 4.86 -9.13 -10.99
N ASP A 134 5.06 -8.15 -10.11
CA ASP A 134 6.20 -8.12 -9.19
C ASP A 134 6.26 -9.37 -8.31
N MET A 135 5.12 -9.72 -7.69
CA MET A 135 4.97 -10.94 -6.91
C MET A 135 3.67 -11.65 -7.23
N PHE A 136 3.78 -12.82 -7.87
CA PHE A 136 2.63 -13.66 -8.19
C PHE A 136 2.65 -14.93 -7.33
N GLY A 137 1.65 -15.07 -6.48
CA GLY A 137 1.39 -16.27 -5.69
C GLY A 137 0.48 -17.21 -6.47
N ARG A 138 1.00 -18.37 -6.86
CA ARG A 138 0.21 -19.39 -7.57
C ARG A 138 -0.91 -19.93 -6.68
N GLY A 139 -2.07 -20.26 -7.26
CA GLY A 139 -3.17 -20.88 -6.51
C GLY A 139 -2.72 -22.17 -5.83
N THR A 140 -2.26 -23.13 -6.62
CA THR A 140 -1.57 -24.35 -6.16
C THR A 140 -0.42 -24.69 -7.11
N LEU A 141 0.37 -25.72 -6.80
CA LEU A 141 1.41 -26.20 -7.73
C LEU A 141 0.81 -26.82 -8.99
N ASP A 142 -0.27 -27.59 -8.86
CA ASP A 142 -0.93 -28.30 -9.96
C ASP A 142 -1.89 -27.41 -10.77
N ALA A 143 -2.55 -26.47 -10.08
CA ALA A 143 -3.43 -25.45 -10.66
C ALA A 143 -2.92 -24.06 -10.26
N PRO A 144 -1.93 -23.51 -10.99
CA PRO A 144 -1.27 -22.26 -10.62
C PRO A 144 -2.14 -21.00 -10.82
N ILE A 145 -3.22 -21.10 -11.59
CA ILE A 145 -4.18 -20.03 -11.84
C ILE A 145 -5.60 -20.47 -11.41
N PRO A 146 -6.44 -19.54 -10.94
CA PRO A 146 -6.11 -18.14 -10.66
C PRO A 146 -5.13 -18.01 -9.48
N GLY A 147 -4.20 -17.06 -9.57
CA GLY A 147 -3.27 -16.75 -8.50
C GLY A 147 -3.60 -15.43 -7.79
N ILE A 148 -2.70 -14.98 -6.92
CA ILE A 148 -2.75 -13.70 -6.22
C ILE A 148 -1.62 -12.83 -6.75
N ALA A 149 -1.97 -11.65 -7.28
CA ALA A 149 -0.98 -10.69 -7.74
C ALA A 149 -0.73 -9.63 -6.66
N VAL A 150 0.53 -9.35 -6.33
CA VAL A 150 0.91 -8.36 -5.32
C VAL A 150 1.86 -7.35 -5.97
N GLU A 151 1.50 -6.07 -5.85
CA GLU A 151 2.29 -4.93 -6.32
C GLU A 151 2.56 -4.00 -5.12
N MET A 152 3.84 -3.70 -4.85
CA MET A 152 4.22 -2.74 -3.81
C MET A 152 4.64 -1.41 -4.44
N GLU A 153 3.81 -0.39 -4.26
CA GLU A 153 3.99 0.94 -4.81
C GLU A 153 4.43 1.92 -3.72
N TRP A 154 5.72 2.25 -3.70
CA TRP A 154 6.33 3.03 -2.62
C TRP A 154 6.48 4.54 -2.91
N ASN A 155 7.24 4.94 -3.93
CA ASN A 155 7.53 6.36 -4.21
C ASN A 155 7.62 6.66 -5.71
N ASN A 156 6.87 5.89 -6.51
CA ASN A 156 6.82 6.06 -7.95
C ASN A 156 5.89 7.22 -8.30
N LYS A 157 5.93 7.70 -9.54
CA LYS A 157 5.00 8.74 -10.00
C LYS A 157 3.60 8.16 -10.19
N ASP A 158 2.59 9.02 -10.12
CA ASP A 158 1.16 8.65 -10.17
C ASP A 158 0.70 7.69 -11.31
N PRO A 159 1.27 7.66 -12.54
CA PRO A 159 0.80 6.76 -13.61
C PRO A 159 0.92 5.26 -13.29
N PHE A 160 1.65 4.90 -12.24
CA PHE A 160 1.93 3.52 -11.88
C PHE A 160 0.66 2.81 -11.37
N TYR A 161 -0.16 3.47 -10.53
CA TYR A 161 -1.44 2.90 -10.12
C TYR A 161 -2.36 2.60 -11.28
N ASP A 162 -2.46 3.51 -12.27
CA ASP A 162 -3.34 3.29 -13.42
C ASP A 162 -2.88 2.07 -14.22
N ARG A 163 -1.57 1.90 -14.39
CA ARG A 163 -0.98 0.72 -15.04
C ARG A 163 -1.33 -0.55 -14.28
N ASP A 164 -1.09 -0.58 -12.97
CA ASP A 164 -1.26 -1.81 -12.17
C ASP A 164 -2.73 -2.19 -12.05
N LEU A 165 -3.62 -1.21 -11.88
CA LEU A 165 -5.07 -1.42 -11.84
C LEU A 165 -5.61 -1.94 -13.19
N ILE A 166 -5.18 -1.37 -14.32
CA ILE A 166 -5.55 -1.89 -15.65
C ILE A 166 -5.04 -3.32 -15.84
N ASN A 167 -3.84 -3.63 -15.35
CA ASN A 167 -3.28 -4.97 -15.44
C ASN A 167 -4.06 -5.97 -14.62
N PHE A 168 -4.40 -5.64 -13.37
CA PHE A 168 -5.22 -6.48 -12.51
C PHE A 168 -6.60 -6.74 -13.11
N GLN A 169 -7.24 -5.72 -13.69
CA GLN A 169 -8.49 -5.88 -14.41
C GLN A 169 -8.35 -6.91 -15.54
N ALA A 170 -7.37 -6.73 -16.42
CA ALA A 170 -7.17 -7.61 -17.57
C ALA A 170 -6.84 -9.04 -17.15
N LEU A 171 -5.99 -9.23 -16.13
CA LEU A 171 -5.61 -10.55 -15.65
C LEU A 171 -6.76 -11.26 -14.95
N HIS A 172 -7.58 -10.55 -14.18
CA HIS A 172 -8.74 -11.15 -13.54
C HIS A 172 -9.79 -11.55 -14.56
N HIS A 173 -10.05 -10.69 -15.55
CA HIS A 173 -10.99 -10.96 -16.64
C HIS A 173 -10.65 -12.24 -17.42
N GLU A 174 -9.35 -12.54 -17.59
CA GLU A 174 -8.88 -13.75 -18.26
C GLU A 174 -8.68 -14.94 -17.30
N GLY A 175 -9.05 -14.80 -16.02
CA GLY A 175 -8.96 -15.86 -15.02
C GLY A 175 -7.54 -16.16 -14.51
N ALA A 176 -6.57 -15.28 -14.79
CA ALA A 176 -5.18 -15.47 -14.35
C ALA A 176 -4.97 -15.12 -12.87
N ILE A 177 -5.72 -14.16 -12.33
CA ILE A 177 -5.70 -13.78 -10.91
C ILE A 177 -7.10 -13.83 -10.30
N ALA A 178 -7.17 -14.17 -9.02
CA ALA A 178 -8.39 -14.08 -8.23
C ALA A 178 -8.47 -12.74 -7.49
N VAL A 179 -7.34 -12.26 -6.98
CA VAL A 179 -7.22 -11.01 -6.21
C VAL A 179 -5.96 -10.26 -6.65
N GLY A 180 -6.10 -8.94 -6.84
CA GLY A 180 -4.98 -8.01 -6.92
C GLY A 180 -4.74 -7.35 -5.56
N VAL A 181 -3.49 -7.32 -5.10
CA VAL A 181 -3.08 -6.70 -3.84
C VAL A 181 -2.17 -5.52 -4.15
N ILE A 182 -2.52 -4.34 -3.62
CA ILE A 182 -1.65 -3.16 -3.70
C ILE A 182 -1.21 -2.79 -2.30
N ILE A 183 0.11 -2.72 -2.10
CA ILE A 183 0.71 -2.26 -0.86
C ILE A 183 1.35 -0.89 -1.11
N THR A 184 1.03 0.10 -0.30
CA THR A 184 1.56 1.47 -0.44
C THR A 184 1.74 2.15 0.92
N ARG A 185 2.16 3.42 0.91
CA ARG A 185 2.21 4.25 2.12
C ARG A 185 0.80 4.64 2.56
N GLY A 186 0.46 4.35 3.81
CA GLY A 186 -0.77 4.78 4.46
C GLY A 186 -0.84 6.28 4.71
N PRO A 187 -2.03 6.83 4.96
CA PRO A 187 -2.24 8.26 5.20
C PRO A 187 -1.46 8.78 6.40
N GLY A 188 -1.39 8.05 7.52
CA GLY A 188 -0.67 8.51 8.71
C GLY A 188 0.84 8.53 8.47
N LEU A 189 1.37 7.51 7.80
CA LEU A 189 2.77 7.47 7.40
C LEU A 189 3.09 8.60 6.43
N GLN A 190 2.26 8.83 5.41
CA GLN A 190 2.47 9.91 4.44
C GLN A 190 2.42 11.30 5.10
N ALA A 191 1.48 11.52 6.01
CA ALA A 191 1.39 12.75 6.79
C ALA A 191 2.58 12.95 7.74
N LEU A 192 3.27 11.88 8.12
CA LEU A 192 4.47 11.93 8.95
C LEU A 192 5.73 12.22 8.12
N ILE A 193 5.97 11.43 7.07
CA ILE A 193 7.24 11.47 6.33
C ILE A 193 7.28 12.56 5.26
N GLY A 194 6.13 12.99 4.74
CA GLY A 194 6.03 14.07 3.76
C GLY A 194 6.71 15.37 4.21
N PRO A 195 6.41 15.90 5.41
CA PRO A 195 7.03 17.13 5.91
C PRO A 195 8.37 16.91 6.64
N THR A 196 8.73 15.68 6.99
CA THR A 196 9.91 15.42 7.84
C THR A 196 11.10 14.85 7.07
N VAL A 197 10.89 13.96 6.09
CA VAL A 197 11.98 13.31 5.36
C VAL A 197 12.41 14.12 4.15
N ARG A 198 13.67 14.54 4.15
CA ARG A 198 14.27 15.37 3.10
C ARG A 198 15.17 14.57 2.17
N SER A 199 15.19 14.97 0.91
CA SER A 199 16.16 14.49 -0.09
C SER A 199 17.53 15.14 0.12
N LYS A 200 18.55 14.58 -0.55
CA LYS A 200 19.92 15.12 -0.56
C LYS A 200 19.99 16.61 -0.97
N ASP A 201 19.12 17.01 -1.89
CA ASP A 201 19.07 18.38 -2.42
C ASP A 201 18.28 19.33 -1.49
N GLY A 202 17.83 18.83 -0.33
CA GLY A 202 17.06 19.57 0.65
C GLY A 202 15.56 19.70 0.33
N GLY A 203 15.07 19.10 -0.76
CA GLY A 203 13.64 19.00 -1.03
C GLY A 203 12.95 17.98 -0.13
N PHE A 204 11.61 17.94 -0.16
CA PHE A 204 10.87 16.83 0.46
C PHE A 204 10.94 15.60 -0.43
N LYS A 205 11.27 14.44 0.17
CA LYS A 205 11.43 13.19 -0.59
C LYS A 205 10.09 12.58 -1.02
N TYR A 206 9.07 12.77 -0.19
CA TYR A 206 7.77 12.10 -0.28
C TYR A 206 6.65 13.11 -0.58
N GLY A 207 6.66 13.63 -1.81
CA GLY A 207 5.68 14.62 -2.25
C GLY A 207 4.31 14.05 -2.62
N GLN A 208 3.33 14.93 -2.82
CA GLN A 208 1.94 14.61 -3.20
C GLN A 208 1.76 14.09 -4.64
N SER A 209 2.84 14.04 -5.42
CA SER A 209 2.87 13.56 -6.81
C SER A 209 3.40 12.13 -6.93
N THR A 210 3.48 11.43 -5.80
CA THR A 210 4.00 10.06 -5.71
C THR A 210 2.93 9.13 -5.14
N THR A 211 3.10 7.83 -5.36
CA THR A 211 2.14 6.79 -4.96
C THR A 211 1.95 6.72 -3.43
N HIS A 212 0.74 7.04 -2.94
CA HIS A 212 0.32 6.83 -1.55
C HIS A 212 -1.19 6.55 -1.49
N TRP A 213 -1.69 6.17 -0.32
CA TRP A 213 -3.09 5.80 -0.07
C TRP A 213 -4.11 6.80 -0.63
N ASP A 214 -3.99 8.08 -0.28
CA ASP A 214 -4.97 9.11 -0.70
C ASP A 214 -5.01 9.35 -2.22
N LYS A 215 -4.04 8.83 -2.97
CA LYS A 215 -4.00 8.86 -4.44
C LYS A 215 -4.58 7.60 -5.05
N LEU A 216 -4.48 6.47 -4.34
CA LEU A 216 -5.01 5.18 -4.74
C LEU A 216 -6.52 5.10 -4.56
N ILE A 217 -7.02 5.47 -3.38
CA ILE A 217 -8.44 5.31 -3.02
C ILE A 217 -9.39 5.99 -4.01
N PRO A 218 -9.18 7.26 -4.42
CA PRO A 218 -10.05 7.88 -5.41
C PRO A 218 -10.03 7.15 -6.77
N LYS A 219 -8.90 6.58 -7.18
CA LYS A 219 -8.79 5.83 -8.44
C LYS A 219 -9.59 4.54 -8.40
N VAL A 220 -9.47 3.78 -7.31
CA VAL A 220 -10.23 2.54 -7.13
C VAL A 220 -11.73 2.84 -7.02
N ASN A 221 -12.12 3.82 -6.21
CA ASN A 221 -13.53 4.24 -6.06
C ASN A 221 -14.15 4.79 -7.35
N LEU A 222 -13.35 5.31 -8.28
CA LEU A 222 -13.80 5.71 -9.63
C LEU A 222 -13.91 4.53 -10.60
N GLY A 223 -13.71 3.29 -10.15
CA GLY A 223 -13.79 2.07 -10.95
C GLY A 223 -12.43 1.54 -11.44
N GLY A 224 -11.32 2.09 -10.95
CA GLY A 224 -9.98 1.56 -11.22
C GLY A 224 -9.87 0.10 -10.76
N GLY A 225 -9.31 -0.76 -11.62
CA GLY A 225 -9.27 -2.20 -11.40
C GLY A 225 -10.48 -2.96 -11.95
N GLY A 226 -11.50 -2.25 -12.45
CA GLY A 226 -12.69 -2.84 -13.06
C GLY A 226 -13.37 -3.82 -12.12
N GLU A 227 -13.69 -5.00 -12.61
CA GLU A 227 -14.31 -6.10 -11.86
C GLU A 227 -13.36 -6.89 -10.94
N CYS A 228 -12.04 -6.61 -10.97
CA CYS A 228 -11.08 -7.32 -10.12
C CYS A 228 -11.33 -7.07 -8.62
N PRO A 229 -11.40 -8.12 -7.78
CA PRO A 229 -11.30 -7.96 -6.33
C PRO A 229 -9.93 -7.42 -5.94
N LEU A 230 -9.92 -6.30 -5.22
CA LEU A 230 -8.70 -5.65 -4.78
C LEU A 230 -8.58 -5.65 -3.27
N LEU A 231 -7.41 -6.04 -2.77
CA LEU A 231 -6.98 -5.80 -1.39
C LEU A 231 -5.95 -4.67 -1.38
N LEU A 232 -6.25 -3.60 -0.65
CA LEU A 232 -5.42 -2.40 -0.55
C LEU A 232 -4.86 -2.32 0.86
N ILE A 233 -3.56 -2.08 0.96
CA ILE A 233 -2.82 -2.08 2.23
C ILE A 233 -1.98 -0.81 2.30
N GLY A 234 -2.27 0.07 3.25
CA GLY A 234 -1.49 1.26 3.54
C GLY A 234 -0.60 1.04 4.77
N ILE A 235 0.71 1.12 4.60
CA ILE A 235 1.70 1.01 5.69
C ILE A 235 1.61 2.24 6.61
N GLU A 236 1.41 2.04 7.90
CA GLU A 236 1.33 3.10 8.92
C GLU A 236 2.65 3.24 9.73
N PRO A 237 2.86 4.36 10.46
CA PRO A 237 4.09 4.68 11.17
C PRO A 237 4.63 3.55 12.08
N GLU A 238 3.76 2.75 12.67
CA GLU A 238 4.09 1.68 13.61
C GLU A 238 4.98 0.60 12.98
N ARG A 239 4.94 0.44 11.65
CA ARG A 239 5.80 -0.50 10.92
C ARG A 239 7.22 0.03 10.69
N ILE A 240 7.46 1.32 10.93
CA ILE A 240 8.76 1.93 10.66
C ILE A 240 9.62 1.88 11.94
N GLN A 241 10.74 1.19 11.89
CA GLN A 241 11.69 1.17 13.00
C GLN A 241 12.37 2.53 13.15
N GLY A 242 12.41 3.06 14.38
CA GLY A 242 12.99 4.38 14.66
C GLY A 242 12.08 5.57 14.31
N VAL A 243 10.80 5.32 14.00
CA VAL A 243 9.82 6.36 13.60
C VAL A 243 9.67 7.53 14.58
N GLN A 244 9.99 7.31 15.86
CA GLN A 244 9.94 8.32 16.91
C GLN A 244 10.83 9.54 16.63
N LEU A 245 11.88 9.41 15.82
CA LEU A 245 12.64 10.57 15.37
C LEU A 245 11.80 11.46 14.45
N ALA A 246 11.11 10.88 13.46
CA ALA A 246 10.23 11.61 12.56
C ALA A 246 9.05 12.24 13.32
N VAL A 247 8.47 11.55 14.31
CA VAL A 247 7.40 12.09 15.16
C VAL A 247 7.87 13.35 15.88
N ARG A 248 9.01 13.29 16.58
CA ARG A 248 9.59 14.46 17.27
C ARG A 248 9.89 15.62 16.32
N THR A 249 10.41 15.33 15.13
CA THR A 249 10.64 16.34 14.09
C THR A 249 9.33 16.99 13.64
N LYS A 250 8.27 16.20 13.42
CA LYS A 250 6.95 16.73 13.05
C LYS A 250 6.36 17.60 14.16
N ASP A 251 6.38 17.14 15.41
CA ASP A 251 5.88 17.92 16.55
C ASP A 251 6.61 19.26 16.70
N ALA A 252 7.93 19.28 16.47
CA ALA A 252 8.72 20.51 16.50
C ALA A 252 8.35 21.48 15.36
N LEU A 253 8.10 20.96 14.16
CA LEU A 253 7.61 21.76 13.02
C LEU A 253 6.19 22.29 13.27
N GLU A 254 5.31 21.48 13.86
CA GLU A 254 3.95 21.90 14.21
C GLU A 254 3.94 23.01 15.26
N LYS A 255 4.81 22.94 16.27
CA LYS A 255 5.01 24.04 17.23
C LYS A 255 5.47 25.33 16.55
N ALA A 256 6.33 25.24 15.55
CA ALA A 256 6.76 26.41 14.79
C ALA A 256 5.60 27.02 13.97
N GLU A 257 4.77 26.18 13.35
CA GLU A 257 3.56 26.65 12.63
C GLU A 257 2.46 27.17 13.57
N GLU A 258 2.32 26.61 14.77
CA GLU A 258 1.44 27.13 15.81
C GLU A 258 1.91 28.51 16.27
N PHE A 259 3.22 28.69 16.50
CA PHE A 259 3.80 29.99 16.80
C PHE A 259 3.51 30.99 15.66
N LYS A 260 3.69 30.59 14.40
CA LYS A 260 3.35 31.42 13.23
C LYS A 260 1.86 31.69 13.05
N SER A 261 0.98 30.84 13.59
CA SER A 261 -0.45 31.14 13.63
C SER A 261 -0.80 32.14 14.75
N ASN A 262 -0.03 32.11 15.84
CA ASN A 262 -0.32 32.84 17.07
C ASN A 262 0.61 34.03 17.37
N TRP A 263 1.56 34.37 16.48
CA TRP A 263 2.65 35.32 16.78
C TRP A 263 2.19 36.69 17.27
N ARG A 264 0.99 37.14 16.83
CA ARG A 264 0.39 38.42 17.23
C ARG A 264 0.12 38.53 18.74
N LYS A 265 0.11 37.41 19.47
CA LYS A 265 0.00 37.40 20.94
C LYS A 265 1.24 37.99 21.63
N SER A 266 2.42 37.84 21.01
CA SER A 266 3.71 38.21 21.61
C SER A 266 4.45 39.30 20.84
N TYR A 267 4.07 39.58 19.58
CA TYR A 267 4.75 40.55 18.72
C TYR A 267 3.76 41.41 17.94
N SER A 268 4.13 42.69 17.73
CA SER A 268 3.32 43.66 16.97
C SER A 268 3.53 43.58 15.44
N ARG A 269 4.70 43.13 14.98
CA ARG A 269 5.05 43.02 13.55
C ARG A 269 5.69 41.65 13.27
N TRP A 270 5.35 41.05 12.14
CA TRP A 270 5.89 39.75 11.74
C TRP A 270 7.42 39.77 11.61
N LYS A 271 8.00 40.89 11.16
CA LYS A 271 9.46 41.03 11.02
C LYS A 271 10.22 40.75 12.33
N ASP A 272 9.60 41.03 13.48
CA ASP A 272 10.20 40.83 14.80
C ASP A 272 9.98 39.40 15.33
N ALA A 273 8.89 38.74 14.92
CA ALA A 273 8.59 37.34 15.25
C ALA A 273 9.30 36.33 14.34
N LYS A 274 9.57 36.71 13.08
CA LYS A 274 10.15 35.85 12.04
C LYS A 274 11.46 35.18 12.46
N PRO A 275 12.44 35.86 13.11
CA PRO A 275 13.68 35.21 13.54
C PRO A 275 13.45 34.05 14.51
N VAL A 276 12.47 34.19 15.43
CA VAL A 276 12.12 33.13 16.40
C VAL A 276 11.49 31.94 15.67
N HIS A 277 10.54 32.21 14.77
CA HIS A 277 9.96 31.17 13.93
C HIS A 277 11.03 30.42 13.12
N ASP A 278 11.92 31.16 12.46
CA ASP A 278 12.96 30.56 11.61
C ASP A 278 13.95 29.74 12.44
N GLN A 279 14.27 30.18 13.66
CA GLN A 279 15.07 29.41 14.61
C GLN A 279 14.35 28.09 14.99
N MET A 280 13.07 28.15 15.36
CA MET A 280 12.28 26.94 15.68
C MET A 280 12.26 25.95 14.50
N VAL A 281 12.08 26.45 13.28
CA VAL A 281 12.12 25.62 12.06
C VAL A 281 13.52 25.04 11.82
N SER A 282 14.59 25.80 12.07
CA SER A 282 15.97 25.31 11.96
C SER A 282 16.23 24.19 12.95
N GLU A 283 15.94 24.43 14.23
CA GLU A 283 16.11 23.44 15.31
C GLU A 283 15.32 22.16 15.02
N ALA A 284 14.07 22.28 14.54
CA ALA A 284 13.27 21.13 14.15
C ALA A 284 13.91 20.34 13.00
N ARG A 285 14.45 21.02 11.98
CA ARG A 285 15.12 20.38 10.84
C ARG A 285 16.45 19.74 11.22
N ASP A 286 17.15 20.31 12.19
CA ASP A 286 18.42 19.77 12.70
C ASP A 286 18.23 18.48 13.49
N LEU A 287 17.01 18.17 13.98
CA LEU A 287 16.69 16.87 14.55
C LEU A 287 16.82 15.73 13.53
N MET A 288 16.50 16.01 12.25
CA MET A 288 16.53 15.00 11.19
C MET A 288 17.11 15.59 9.90
N PRO A 289 18.43 15.82 9.85
CA PRO A 289 19.08 16.39 8.68
C PRO A 289 19.00 15.42 7.49
N PRO A 290 19.14 15.93 6.25
CA PRO A 290 19.31 15.08 5.08
C PRO A 290 20.48 14.11 5.29
N VAL A 291 20.31 12.86 4.87
CA VAL A 291 21.39 11.87 4.92
C VAL A 291 22.38 12.21 3.80
N ASN A 292 23.63 12.46 4.17
CA ASN A 292 24.74 12.44 3.23
C ASN A 292 25.06 10.97 2.96
N GLU A 293 24.89 10.52 1.71
CA GLU A 293 25.41 9.21 1.30
C GLU A 293 26.94 9.28 1.39
N GLU A 294 27.52 8.83 2.50
CA GLU A 294 28.89 8.32 2.42
C GLU A 294 28.84 7.17 1.43
N LYS A 295 29.52 7.34 0.28
CA LYS A 295 29.77 6.23 -0.63
C LYS A 295 30.37 5.11 0.23
N ASN A 296 29.67 3.98 0.34
CA ASN A 296 30.29 2.74 0.75
C ASN A 296 31.39 2.41 -0.28
N ALA A 297 32.57 2.97 -0.07
CA ALA A 297 33.82 2.48 -0.62
C ALA A 297 34.19 1.26 0.22
N ASN A 298 33.55 0.14 -0.05
CA ASN A 298 34.00 -1.20 0.30
C ASN A 298 33.11 -2.23 -0.40
N SER A 299 33.34 -2.38 -1.71
CA SER A 299 32.94 -3.59 -2.46
C SER A 299 33.80 -3.75 -3.71
N ASP A 300 35.10 -3.52 -3.58
CA ASP A 300 36.13 -3.94 -4.54
C ASP A 300 37.34 -4.36 -3.71
N GLU A 301 37.26 -5.53 -3.07
CA GLU A 301 38.41 -6.40 -2.77
C GLU A 301 37.89 -7.79 -2.36
N ASP A 302 38.43 -8.79 -3.05
CA ASP A 302 38.21 -10.26 -3.06
C ASP A 302 37.06 -10.86 -3.91
#